data_AF-A0A0M2K374-F1
#
_entry.id   AF-A0A0M2K374-F1
#
_cell.length_a   1.000
_cell.length_b   1.000
_cell.length_c   1.000
_cell.angle_alpha   90.00
_cell.angle_beta   90.00
_cell.angle_gamma   90.00
#
_symmetry.space_group_name_H-M   'P 1'
#
loop_
_entity.id
_entity.type
_entity.pdbx_description
1 polymer ?
#
loop_
_entity_poly.entity_id
_entity_poly.type
_entity_poly.pdbx_seq_one_letter_code
_entity_poly.pdbx_strand_id
1 'polypeptide(L)'
;MEGNRPISAPPGPPPQWPPYYPPAKPARRWLPIAIIVAAIIIATAVIAAVLLSRGPDTAAPAGPAPTAAQNAPAQGNANESSSTCEAWPSTKAALNSIPALPAGWNWETPNIDVYVSNLNAAVTRALDLFEREIAADDPPQVTEAARTYLAERRQGMERLATRQYSAAADVTITSARAKLDQVCGVS
;
A
#
# COMPACT_ATOMS: atom_id res chain seq x y z
N MET A 1 27.98 -41.88 -53.08
CA MET A 1 27.53 -42.46 -51.78
C MET A 1 27.09 -41.27 -50.94
N GLU A 2 25.88 -40.79 -51.18
CA GLU A 2 25.33 -39.62 -50.49
C GLU A 2 24.39 -40.13 -49.39
N GLY A 3 24.82 -39.91 -48.14
CA GLY A 3 24.11 -40.32 -46.94
C GLY A 3 22.89 -39.46 -46.68
N ASN A 4 21.77 -40.14 -46.43
CA ASN A 4 20.53 -39.62 -45.87
C ASN A 4 20.78 -38.73 -44.65
N ARG A 5 20.31 -37.48 -44.68
CA ARG A 5 20.08 -36.67 -43.48
C ARG A 5 18.64 -36.88 -43.00
N PRO A 6 18.38 -37.14 -41.71
CA PRO A 6 17.03 -37.21 -41.21
C PRO A 6 16.41 -35.81 -41.19
N ILE A 7 15.23 -35.69 -41.79
CA ILE A 7 14.40 -34.48 -41.78
C ILE A 7 13.88 -34.33 -40.34
N SER A 8 14.24 -33.25 -39.65
CA SER A 8 13.68 -32.94 -38.34
C SER A 8 12.17 -32.75 -38.46
N ALA A 9 11.41 -33.50 -37.65
CA ALA A 9 9.96 -33.33 -37.58
C ALA A 9 9.61 -31.92 -37.07
N PRO A 10 8.52 -31.30 -37.58
CA PRO A 10 8.05 -30.01 -37.09
C PRO A 10 7.67 -30.12 -35.59
N PRO A 11 7.85 -29.05 -34.80
CA PRO A 11 7.42 -29.03 -33.41
C PRO A 11 5.91 -29.30 -33.35
N GLY A 12 5.53 -30.29 -32.55
CA GLY A 12 4.11 -30.61 -32.32
C GLY A 12 3.36 -29.42 -31.71
N PRO A 13 2.02 -29.39 -31.84
CA PRO A 13 1.22 -28.34 -31.24
C PRO A 13 1.44 -28.28 -29.73
N PRO A 14 1.46 -27.08 -29.12
CA PRO A 14 1.62 -26.94 -27.68
C PRO A 14 0.48 -27.69 -26.96
N PRO A 15 0.74 -28.23 -25.77
CA PRO A 15 -0.31 -28.84 -24.97
C PRO A 15 -1.44 -27.83 -24.73
N GLN A 16 -2.65 -28.23 -25.13
CA GLN A 16 -3.88 -27.51 -24.85
C GLN A 16 -4.14 -27.51 -23.34
N TRP A 17 -4.15 -26.30 -22.76
CA TRP A 17 -4.38 -26.09 -21.34
C TRP A 17 -5.83 -26.44 -20.96
N PRO A 18 -6.08 -26.98 -19.75
CA PRO A 18 -7.41 -27.38 -19.34
C PRO A 18 -8.37 -26.17 -19.29
N PRO A 19 -9.59 -26.28 -19.85
CA PRO A 19 -10.53 -25.17 -20.03
C PRO A 19 -11.25 -24.70 -18.76
N TYR A 20 -10.88 -25.18 -17.58
CA TYR A 20 -11.62 -24.89 -16.34
C TYR A 20 -10.66 -24.68 -15.17
N TYR A 21 -10.60 -23.45 -14.68
CA TYR A 21 -10.19 -23.18 -13.29
C TYR A 21 -11.40 -23.54 -12.41
N PRO A 22 -11.35 -24.58 -11.57
CA PRO A 22 -12.35 -24.76 -10.55
C PRO A 22 -12.27 -23.59 -9.55
N PRO A 23 -13.40 -23.13 -8.98
CA PRO A 23 -13.40 -22.07 -8.00
C PRO A 23 -12.48 -22.46 -6.82
N ALA A 24 -11.63 -21.52 -6.39
CA ALA A 24 -10.77 -21.71 -5.24
C ALA A 24 -11.62 -22.11 -4.03
N LYS A 25 -11.45 -23.34 -3.54
CA LYS A 25 -12.08 -23.79 -2.31
C LYS A 25 -11.59 -22.86 -1.18
N PRO A 26 -12.48 -22.27 -0.37
CA PRO A 26 -12.05 -21.44 0.75
C PRO A 26 -11.28 -22.32 1.74
N ALA A 27 -10.00 -22.04 1.91
CA ALA A 27 -9.19 -22.66 2.95
C ALA A 27 -9.67 -22.14 4.31
N ARG A 28 -10.60 -22.87 4.91
CA ARG A 28 -10.99 -22.70 6.31
C ARG A 28 -9.77 -23.08 7.17
N ARG A 29 -8.96 -22.10 7.56
CA ARG A 29 -7.89 -22.30 8.54
C ARG A 29 -8.25 -21.61 9.84
N TRP A 30 -8.72 -22.43 10.77
CA TRP A 30 -8.87 -22.10 12.17
C TRP A 30 -7.51 -21.69 12.77
N LEU A 31 -7.54 -20.62 13.58
CA LEU A 31 -6.46 -20.03 14.38
C LEU A 31 -5.76 -21.05 15.32
N PRO A 32 -4.57 -20.70 15.85
CA PRO A 32 -4.59 -20.15 17.20
C PRO A 32 -3.68 -18.91 17.40
N ILE A 33 -4.27 -17.98 18.14
CA ILE A 33 -3.63 -16.93 18.95
C ILE A 33 -2.53 -17.57 19.80
N ALA A 34 -1.29 -17.07 19.70
CA ALA A 34 -0.43 -16.63 20.81
C ALA A 34 1.06 -16.55 20.39
N ILE A 35 1.78 -15.61 21.02
CA ILE A 35 3.24 -15.58 21.31
C ILE A 35 4.17 -14.93 20.25
N ILE A 36 5.08 -13.98 20.52
CA ILE A 36 5.52 -13.20 21.69
C ILE A 36 6.40 -12.02 21.17
N VAL A 37 6.24 -10.85 21.79
CA VAL A 37 7.26 -9.85 22.23
C VAL A 37 8.64 -9.81 21.54
N ALA A 38 8.99 -8.61 21.05
CA ALA A 38 10.30 -7.94 20.89
C ALA A 38 10.38 -7.32 19.48
N ALA A 39 10.44 -6.01 19.25
CA ALA A 39 11.09 -4.95 20.01
C ALA A 39 10.26 -3.66 19.92
N ILE A 40 9.84 -3.14 21.07
CA ILE A 40 9.41 -1.75 21.22
C ILE A 40 10.70 -0.95 21.38
N ILE A 41 11.20 -0.35 20.30
CA ILE A 41 12.26 0.66 20.42
C ILE A 41 11.60 1.97 20.82
N ILE A 42 11.93 2.32 22.05
CA ILE A 42 11.59 3.49 22.84
C ILE A 42 12.08 4.77 22.14
N ALA A 43 11.19 5.74 21.96
CA ALA A 43 11.54 7.15 21.86
C ALA A 43 10.36 8.04 22.25
N THR A 44 9.90 7.94 23.50
CA THR A 44 9.08 8.97 24.14
C THR A 44 9.76 9.38 25.44
N ALA A 45 10.37 10.58 25.43
CA ALA A 45 10.41 11.55 26.52
C ALA A 45 11.56 12.55 26.30
N VAL A 46 11.24 13.75 25.83
CA VAL A 46 11.91 14.95 26.32
C VAL A 46 10.86 15.74 27.07
N ILE A 47 11.09 15.83 28.37
CA ILE A 47 10.21 16.40 29.39
C ILE A 47 10.16 17.91 29.22
N ALA A 48 8.94 18.45 29.09
CA ALA A 48 8.63 19.81 29.47
C ALA A 48 8.56 19.87 31.01
N ALA A 49 9.52 20.55 31.64
CA ALA A 49 9.37 21.05 33.00
C ALA A 49 10.32 22.23 33.19
N VAL A 50 9.74 23.42 33.23
CA VAL A 50 9.98 24.52 34.18
C VAL A 50 9.27 25.72 33.56
N LEU A 51 8.15 26.11 34.14
CA LEU A 51 7.70 27.50 34.32
C LEU A 51 6.34 27.47 35.03
N LEU A 52 6.37 27.03 36.29
CA LEU A 52 5.31 27.29 37.27
C LEU A 52 6.01 27.89 38.49
N SER A 53 6.13 29.21 38.52
CA SER A 53 6.25 30.05 39.73
C SER A 53 6.43 31.52 39.32
N ARG A 54 5.39 32.35 39.51
CA ARG A 54 5.54 33.78 39.75
C ARG A 54 4.58 34.20 40.87
N GLY A 55 5.16 34.43 42.05
CA GLY A 55 4.70 35.36 43.07
C GLY A 55 5.82 36.39 43.31
N PRO A 56 5.52 37.62 43.75
CA PRO A 56 6.34 38.80 43.49
C PRO A 56 7.52 38.96 44.46
N ASP A 57 8.41 39.87 44.04
CA ASP A 57 9.44 40.60 44.79
C ASP A 57 10.90 40.09 44.77
N THR A 58 11.71 40.93 44.10
CA THR A 58 13.10 41.32 44.42
C THR A 58 14.25 40.74 43.56
N ALA A 59 14.79 41.62 42.71
CA ALA A 59 16.18 41.82 42.25
C ALA A 59 16.86 40.94 41.17
N ALA A 60 17.20 41.64 40.07
CA ALA A 60 18.44 41.62 39.27
C ALA A 60 18.67 40.55 38.16
N PRO A 61 19.39 40.90 37.06
CA PRO A 61 19.04 40.50 35.69
C PRO A 61 19.82 39.28 35.18
N ALA A 62 19.15 38.42 34.42
CA ALA A 62 19.80 37.34 33.67
C ALA A 62 19.13 37.16 32.30
N GLY A 63 19.87 37.47 31.23
CA GLY A 63 19.85 36.85 29.90
C GLY A 63 18.57 36.93 29.04
N PRO A 64 18.68 37.04 27.70
CA PRO A 64 17.53 36.86 26.82
C PRO A 64 17.10 35.39 26.85
N ALA A 65 15.91 35.11 27.40
CA ALA A 65 15.28 33.81 27.33
C ALA A 65 14.80 33.54 25.88
N PRO A 66 15.06 32.36 25.30
CA PRO A 66 14.54 32.01 23.99
C PRO A 66 13.03 31.79 24.08
N THR A 67 12.30 32.50 23.23
CA THR A 67 10.89 32.30 22.91
C THR A 67 10.67 30.84 22.52
N ALA A 68 10.03 30.04 23.38
CA ALA A 68 9.56 28.71 22.99
C ALA A 68 8.40 28.90 22.03
N ALA A 69 8.68 28.74 20.73
CA ALA A 69 7.69 28.71 19.67
C ALA A 69 6.71 27.56 19.94
N GLN A 70 5.48 27.93 20.31
CA GLN A 70 4.30 27.09 20.07
C GLN A 70 4.21 26.84 18.57
N ASN A 71 4.34 25.57 18.17
CA ASN A 71 3.69 24.91 17.04
C ASN A 71 4.37 23.55 16.81
N ALA A 72 4.15 22.59 17.72
CA ALA A 72 4.25 21.19 17.33
C ALA A 72 3.00 20.87 16.49
N PRO A 73 3.13 20.33 15.26
CA PRO A 73 1.97 19.88 14.51
C PRO A 73 1.26 18.80 15.34
N ALA A 74 -0.02 19.01 15.62
CA ALA A 74 -0.86 18.00 16.25
C ALA A 74 -0.78 16.73 15.39
N GLN A 75 -0.21 15.67 15.94
CA GLN A 75 -0.49 14.32 15.46
C GLN A 75 -2.01 14.18 15.58
N GLY A 76 -2.69 14.13 14.44
CA GLY A 76 -4.14 14.07 14.37
C GLY A 76 -4.57 12.84 15.14
N ASN A 77 -5.31 13.05 16.24
CA ASN A 77 -5.88 11.95 16.99
C ASN A 77 -6.83 11.20 16.06
N ALA A 78 -6.60 9.90 15.91
CA ALA A 78 -7.41 8.94 15.17
C ALA A 78 -8.79 8.69 15.84
N ASN A 79 -9.45 9.74 16.31
CA ASN A 79 -10.68 9.68 17.09
C ASN A 79 -11.87 10.41 16.42
N GLU A 80 -11.68 10.94 15.21
CA GLU A 80 -12.78 11.28 14.32
C GLU A 80 -13.06 10.07 13.42
N SER A 81 -14.32 9.65 13.36
CA SER A 81 -14.77 8.59 12.45
C SER A 81 -14.43 8.99 11.02
N SER A 82 -13.42 8.35 10.43
CA SER A 82 -13.01 8.56 9.04
C SER A 82 -13.63 7.47 8.18
N SER A 83 -14.53 7.87 7.29
CA SER A 83 -15.13 6.98 6.30
C SER A 83 -14.06 6.31 5.42
N THR A 84 -13.01 7.05 5.05
CA THR A 84 -11.85 6.55 4.30
C THR A 84 -11.18 5.40 5.06
N CYS A 85 -10.91 5.58 6.35
CA CYS A 85 -10.24 4.56 7.17
C CYS A 85 -11.15 3.38 7.52
N GLU A 86 -12.46 3.59 7.62
CA GLU A 86 -13.45 2.51 7.75
C GLU A 86 -13.52 1.64 6.48
N ALA A 87 -13.44 2.25 5.30
CA ALA A 87 -13.46 1.57 4.00
C ALA A 87 -12.11 0.93 3.62
N TRP A 88 -11.00 1.38 4.21
CA TRP A 88 -9.67 0.96 3.78
C TRP A 88 -9.38 -0.55 3.97
N PRO A 89 -9.70 -1.19 5.12
CA PRO A 89 -9.43 -2.63 5.30
C PRO A 89 -10.12 -3.52 4.27
N SER A 90 -11.39 -3.23 3.93
CA SER A 90 -12.14 -4.01 2.95
C SER A 90 -11.61 -3.79 1.54
N THR A 91 -11.23 -2.56 1.20
CA THR A 91 -10.53 -2.22 -0.06
C THR A 91 -9.20 -2.96 -0.16
N LYS A 92 -8.39 -2.95 0.90
CA LYS A 92 -7.10 -3.65 1.00
C LYS A 92 -7.27 -5.14 0.76
N ALA A 93 -8.30 -5.76 1.36
CA ALA A 93 -8.64 -7.16 1.15
C ALA A 93 -9.06 -7.44 -0.30
N ALA A 94 -9.90 -6.58 -0.90
CA ALA A 94 -10.31 -6.70 -2.30
C ALA A 94 -9.10 -6.64 -3.24
N LEU A 95 -8.21 -5.66 -3.06
CA LEU A 95 -6.99 -5.53 -3.84
C LEU A 95 -6.06 -6.74 -3.71
N ASN A 96 -5.91 -7.28 -2.50
CA ASN A 96 -5.10 -8.49 -2.24
C ASN A 96 -5.72 -9.76 -2.84
N SER A 97 -7.03 -9.77 -3.09
CA SER A 97 -7.71 -10.92 -3.72
C SER A 97 -7.54 -10.96 -5.24
N ILE A 98 -7.09 -9.87 -5.85
CA ILE A 98 -6.83 -9.80 -7.29
C ILE A 98 -5.61 -10.68 -7.60
N PRO A 99 -5.73 -11.67 -8.50
CA PRO A 99 -4.60 -12.52 -8.88
C PRO A 99 -3.44 -11.69 -9.43
N ALA A 100 -2.24 -11.91 -8.91
CA ALA A 100 -1.02 -11.33 -9.47
C ALA A 100 -0.72 -11.91 -10.86
N LEU A 101 0.15 -11.23 -11.61
CA LEU A 101 0.71 -11.79 -12.84
C LEU A 101 1.47 -13.10 -12.54
N PRO A 102 1.52 -14.05 -13.50
CA PRO A 102 2.19 -15.33 -13.30
C PRO A 102 3.62 -15.17 -12.80
N ALA A 103 4.07 -16.00 -11.86
CA ALA A 103 5.45 -15.92 -11.38
C ALA A 103 6.45 -16.08 -12.54
N GLY A 104 7.45 -15.20 -12.61
CA GLY A 104 8.47 -15.22 -13.67
C GLY A 104 8.00 -14.75 -15.05
N TRP A 105 6.83 -14.13 -15.14
CA TRP A 105 6.33 -13.57 -16.41
C TRP A 105 7.30 -12.55 -17.03
N ASN A 106 7.21 -12.44 -18.35
CA ASN A 106 7.81 -11.37 -19.15
C ASN A 106 6.87 -10.99 -20.30
N TRP A 107 7.23 -10.00 -21.11
CA TRP A 107 6.40 -9.56 -22.24
C TRP A 107 6.27 -10.56 -23.40
N GLU A 108 7.04 -11.65 -23.37
CA GLU A 108 6.97 -12.76 -24.33
C GLU A 108 6.05 -13.89 -23.84
N THR A 109 5.60 -13.83 -22.58
CA THR A 109 4.73 -14.84 -21.99
C THR A 109 3.40 -14.87 -22.77
N PRO A 110 2.93 -16.06 -23.21
CA PRO A 110 1.69 -16.16 -23.97
C PRO A 110 0.52 -15.49 -23.25
N ASN A 111 -0.23 -14.65 -23.98
CA ASN A 111 -1.39 -13.89 -23.49
C ASN A 111 -1.10 -12.89 -22.36
N ILE A 112 0.15 -12.49 -22.13
CA ILE A 112 0.50 -11.55 -21.05
C ILE A 112 -0.26 -10.23 -21.12
N ASP A 113 -0.50 -9.70 -22.32
CA ASP A 113 -1.27 -8.47 -22.50
C ASP A 113 -2.73 -8.61 -22.00
N VAL A 114 -3.33 -9.79 -22.18
CA VAL A 114 -4.69 -10.09 -21.66
C VAL A 114 -4.66 -10.19 -20.14
N TYR A 115 -3.65 -10.83 -19.56
CA TYR A 115 -3.50 -10.88 -18.10
C TYR A 115 -3.30 -9.49 -17.50
N VAL A 116 -2.46 -8.65 -18.11
CA VAL A 116 -2.23 -7.27 -17.70
C VAL A 116 -3.52 -6.44 -17.83
N SER A 117 -4.27 -6.60 -18.92
CA SER A 117 -5.55 -5.92 -19.11
C SER A 117 -6.58 -6.30 -18.03
N ASN A 118 -6.74 -7.59 -17.76
CA ASN A 118 -7.66 -8.09 -16.73
C ASN A 118 -7.25 -7.63 -15.33
N LEU A 119 -5.95 -7.68 -15.01
CA LEU A 119 -5.41 -7.16 -13.74
C LEU A 119 -5.73 -5.68 -13.59
N ASN A 120 -5.43 -4.87 -14.62
CA ASN A 120 -5.64 -3.44 -14.60
C ASN A 120 -7.13 -3.09 -14.43
N ALA A 121 -8.02 -3.77 -15.13
CA ALA A 121 -9.46 -3.58 -14.99
C ALA A 121 -9.96 -3.91 -13.57
N ALA A 122 -9.50 -5.01 -12.98
CA ALA A 122 -9.87 -5.40 -11.62
C ALA A 122 -9.35 -4.42 -10.58
N VAL A 123 -8.08 -3.98 -10.70
CA VAL A 123 -7.48 -3.00 -9.79
C VAL A 123 -8.20 -1.66 -9.91
N THR A 124 -8.37 -1.14 -11.14
CA THR A 124 -9.07 0.12 -11.40
C THR A 124 -10.46 0.13 -10.76
N ARG A 125 -11.23 -0.95 -10.92
CA ARG A 125 -12.55 -1.06 -10.29
C ARG A 125 -12.51 -0.99 -8.76
N ALA A 126 -11.54 -1.63 -8.11
CA ALA A 126 -11.38 -1.55 -6.66
C ALA A 126 -11.00 -0.14 -6.20
N LEU A 127 -10.12 0.54 -6.95
CA LEU A 127 -9.73 1.92 -6.67
C LEU A 127 -10.89 2.91 -6.85
N ASP A 128 -11.71 2.75 -7.89
CA ASP A 128 -12.86 3.62 -8.15
C ASP A 128 -13.96 3.48 -7.09
N LEU A 129 -14.08 2.30 -6.46
CA LEU A 129 -14.96 2.10 -5.33
C LEU A 129 -14.40 2.78 -4.08
N PHE A 130 -13.11 2.61 -3.80
CA PHE A 130 -12.47 3.25 -2.65
C PHE A 130 -12.48 4.78 -2.76
N GLU A 131 -12.27 5.35 -3.95
CA GLU A 131 -12.30 6.79 -4.16
C GLU A 131 -13.63 7.44 -3.75
N ARG A 132 -14.75 6.72 -3.86
CA ARG A 132 -16.07 7.21 -3.44
C ARG A 132 -16.24 7.29 -1.93
N GLU A 133 -15.46 6.50 -1.20
CA GLU A 133 -15.45 6.47 0.26
C GLU A 133 -14.46 7.50 0.85
N ILE A 134 -13.70 8.21 0.01
CA ILE A 134 -12.84 9.30 0.47
C ILE A 134 -13.69 10.55 0.73
N ALA A 135 -14.12 10.73 1.97
CA ALA A 135 -14.82 11.95 2.37
C ALA A 135 -13.88 13.16 2.41
N ALA A 136 -14.38 14.31 1.94
CA ALA A 136 -13.63 15.56 2.00
C ALA A 136 -13.44 16.07 3.44
N ASP A 137 -14.33 15.63 4.32
CA ASP A 137 -14.49 16.00 5.72
C ASP A 137 -13.56 15.18 6.64
N ASP A 138 -12.99 14.08 6.12
CA ASP A 138 -12.02 13.26 6.84
C ASP A 138 -10.74 14.07 7.15
N PRO A 139 -9.98 13.67 8.18
CA PRO A 139 -8.74 14.36 8.55
C PRO A 139 -7.82 14.54 7.33
N PRO A 140 -7.23 15.74 7.11
CA PRO A 140 -6.47 16.04 5.89
C PRO A 140 -5.37 15.03 5.57
N GLN A 141 -4.73 14.50 6.61
CA GLN A 141 -3.66 13.50 6.54
C GLN A 141 -4.14 12.17 5.94
N VAL A 142 -5.38 11.78 6.23
CA VAL A 142 -6.03 10.56 5.71
C VAL A 142 -6.38 10.77 4.25
N THR A 143 -7.07 11.87 3.94
CA THR A 143 -7.46 12.21 2.57
C THR A 143 -6.26 12.35 1.63
N GLU A 144 -5.18 12.99 2.09
CA GLU A 144 -3.93 13.10 1.34
C GLU A 144 -3.28 11.74 1.10
N ALA A 145 -3.16 10.89 2.13
CA ALA A 145 -2.57 9.56 2.00
C ALA A 145 -3.39 8.67 1.04
N ALA A 146 -4.72 8.71 1.14
CA ALA A 146 -5.61 7.95 0.29
C ALA A 146 -5.52 8.39 -1.17
N ARG A 147 -5.54 9.70 -1.44
CA ARG A 147 -5.38 10.24 -2.80
C ARG A 147 -4.01 9.95 -3.38
N THR A 148 -2.96 10.03 -2.57
CA THR A 148 -1.59 9.67 -3.00
C THR A 148 -1.52 8.19 -3.39
N TYR A 149 -2.09 7.31 -2.57
CA TYR A 149 -2.17 5.88 -2.90
C TYR A 149 -2.92 5.61 -4.22
N LEU A 150 -4.10 6.24 -4.39
CA LEU A 150 -4.88 6.13 -5.63
C LEU A 150 -4.08 6.57 -6.86
N ALA A 151 -3.41 7.72 -6.78
CA ALA A 151 -2.62 8.28 -7.87
C ALA A 151 -1.46 7.36 -8.26
N GLU A 152 -0.65 6.94 -7.28
CA GLU A 152 0.50 6.07 -7.52
C GLU A 152 0.08 4.70 -8.08
N ARG A 153 -1.01 4.12 -7.54
CA ARG A 153 -1.50 2.82 -8.01
C ARG A 153 -2.02 2.90 -9.44
N ARG A 154 -2.79 3.96 -9.78
CA ARG A 154 -3.28 4.19 -11.14
C ARG A 154 -2.12 4.40 -12.12
N GLN A 155 -1.15 5.24 -11.78
CA GLN A 155 0.04 5.44 -12.60
C GLN A 155 0.88 4.16 -12.76
N GLY A 156 0.94 3.32 -11.72
CA GLY A 156 1.54 2.00 -11.79
C GLY A 156 0.85 1.11 -12.83
N MET A 157 -0.48 1.07 -12.82
CA MET A 157 -1.25 0.27 -13.79
C MET A 157 -1.14 0.82 -15.22
N GLU A 158 -1.08 2.14 -15.39
CA GLU A 158 -0.82 2.77 -16.69
C GLU A 158 0.57 2.37 -17.22
N ARG A 159 1.61 2.46 -16.38
CA ARG A 159 2.96 2.02 -16.74
C ARG A 159 3.02 0.53 -17.06
N LEU A 160 2.23 -0.29 -16.37
CA LEU A 160 2.12 -1.72 -16.70
C LEU A 160 1.47 -1.93 -18.07
N ALA A 161 0.39 -1.22 -18.37
CA ALA A 161 -0.26 -1.29 -19.68
C ALA A 161 0.64 -0.81 -20.83
N THR A 162 1.49 0.18 -20.60
CA THR A 162 2.43 0.73 -21.60
C THR A 162 3.79 0.03 -21.62
N ARG A 163 3.97 -1.06 -20.85
CA ARG A 163 5.23 -1.82 -20.71
C ARG A 163 6.41 -1.01 -20.14
N GLN A 164 6.11 0.05 -19.41
CA GLN A 164 7.06 0.94 -18.73
C GLN A 164 7.11 0.69 -17.21
N TYR A 165 6.52 -0.40 -16.72
CA TYR A 165 6.55 -0.75 -15.30
C TYR A 165 7.96 -1.08 -14.85
N SER A 166 8.32 -0.61 -13.65
CA SER A 166 9.65 -0.81 -13.07
C SER A 166 9.55 -1.08 -11.57
N ALA A 167 10.61 -1.65 -10.99
CA ALA A 167 10.70 -1.88 -9.55
C ALA A 167 10.55 -0.59 -8.73
N ALA A 168 10.99 0.55 -9.26
CA ALA A 168 10.81 1.85 -8.61
C ALA A 168 9.33 2.23 -8.46
N ALA A 169 8.49 1.93 -9.46
CA ALA A 169 7.05 2.15 -9.37
C ALA A 169 6.43 1.31 -8.25
N ASP A 170 6.88 0.07 -8.09
CA ASP A 170 6.39 -0.83 -7.04
C ASP A 170 6.73 -0.33 -5.62
N VAL A 171 7.94 0.23 -5.43
CA VAL A 171 8.36 0.85 -4.17
C VAL A 171 7.49 2.05 -3.83
N THR A 172 7.23 2.94 -4.79
CA THR A 172 6.40 4.13 -4.54
C THR A 172 4.97 3.75 -4.15
N ILE A 173 4.37 2.79 -4.87
CA ILE A 173 3.02 2.29 -4.57
C ILE A 173 2.98 1.63 -3.18
N THR A 174 3.99 0.83 -2.85
CA THR A 174 4.09 0.15 -1.55
C THR A 174 4.26 1.16 -0.42
N SER A 175 5.07 2.20 -0.63
CA SER A 175 5.26 3.29 0.33
C SER A 175 3.97 4.08 0.56
N ALA A 176 3.25 4.44 -0.50
CA ALA A 176 1.97 5.14 -0.41
C ALA A 176 0.91 4.30 0.32
N ARG A 177 0.86 2.99 0.03
CA ARG A 177 0.00 2.03 0.74
C ARG A 177 0.34 1.96 2.23
N ALA A 178 1.62 1.83 2.56
CA ALA A 178 2.07 1.76 3.95
C ALA A 178 1.78 3.06 4.72
N LYS A 179 1.86 4.21 4.05
CA LYS A 179 1.47 5.50 4.64
C LYS A 179 -0.02 5.55 4.94
N LEU A 180 -0.87 5.06 4.03
CA LEU A 180 -2.31 4.96 4.23
C LEU A 180 -2.65 3.98 5.37
N ASP A 181 -2.01 2.82 5.39
CA ASP A 181 -2.09 1.84 6.49
C ASP A 181 -1.76 2.51 7.83
N GLN A 182 -0.66 3.28 7.90
CA GLN A 182 -0.23 3.97 9.11
C GLN A 182 -1.27 5.00 9.61
N VAL A 183 -1.79 5.87 8.73
CA VAL A 183 -2.73 6.92 9.15
C VAL A 183 -4.11 6.38 9.51
N CYS A 184 -4.47 5.21 8.97
CA CYS A 184 -5.71 4.51 9.33
C CYS A 184 -5.55 3.50 10.46
N GLY A 185 -4.34 3.31 11.00
CA GLY A 185 -4.09 2.34 12.09
C GLY A 185 -4.28 0.88 11.67
N VAL A 186 -4.06 0.56 10.39
CA VAL A 186 -4.24 -0.77 9.79
C VAL A 186 -2.87 -1.40 9.51
N SER A 187 -2.75 -2.72 9.71
CA SER A 187 -1.54 -3.51 9.39
C SER A 187 -1.70 -4.33 8.11
#